data_AF-J0YXD5-F1
#
_entry.id   AF-J0YXD5-F1
#
_cell.length_a   1.000
_cell.length_b   1.000
_cell.length_c   1.000
_cell.angle_alpha   90.00
_cell.angle_beta   90.00
_cell.angle_gamma   90.00
#
_symmetry.space_group_name_H-M   'P 1'
#
loop_
_entity.id
_entity.type
_entity.pdbx_description
1 polymer ?
#
loop_
_entity_poly.entity_id
_entity_poly.type
_entity_poly.pdbx_seq_one_letter_code
_entity_poly.pdbx_strand_id
1 'polypeptide(L)'
;MAKYIEEKSQASFPKTTSNVFPLSSPEIFIVHGHDHVALEQLELALRRLGLEPYILQNTSGNGLTLIEALEREICTPTRSIKFGIVLLTPDDMGYAKSESKTAAKPRARQNVILEMGMLISALSRQNVAILIKQEVEIPSDLKGLRYIPFKNHVKENIPELADLLADAGFTLDAKKIAHASR
;
A
#
# COMPACT_ATOMS: atom_id res chain seq x y z
N MET A 1 -32.79 67.39 23.31
CA MET A 1 -33.36 66.24 24.04
C MET A 1 -33.37 65.07 23.06
N ALA A 2 -32.69 63.94 23.25
CA ALA A 2 -32.02 63.34 24.40
C ALA A 2 -30.75 62.59 23.97
N LYS A 3 -29.76 62.54 24.88
CA LYS A 3 -28.55 61.70 24.87
C LYS A 3 -28.88 60.26 25.26
N TYR A 4 -28.14 59.28 24.74
CA TYR A 4 -27.73 58.01 25.39
C TYR A 4 -26.68 57.36 24.46
N ILE A 5 -25.37 57.48 24.68
CA ILE A 5 -24.45 56.75 25.57
C ILE A 5 -24.28 55.25 25.25
N GLU A 6 -23.00 54.93 25.05
CA GLU A 6 -22.27 53.68 24.79
C GLU A 6 -22.76 52.39 25.45
N GLU A 7 -22.45 51.24 24.81
CA GLU A 7 -21.76 50.16 25.53
C GLU A 7 -20.87 49.31 24.60
N LYS A 8 -19.65 49.06 25.08
CA LYS A 8 -18.60 48.26 24.44
C LYS A 8 -18.93 46.76 24.54
N SER A 9 -18.61 45.99 23.49
CA SER A 9 -18.31 44.57 23.64
C SER A 9 -17.08 44.21 22.80
N GLN A 10 -15.94 44.09 23.48
CA GLN A 10 -14.75 43.41 22.97
C GLN A 10 -15.00 41.90 23.10
N ALA A 11 -15.40 41.25 22.02
CA ALA A 11 -15.31 39.79 21.93
C ALA A 11 -13.91 39.42 21.42
N SER A 12 -13.06 38.89 22.30
CA SER A 12 -11.80 38.28 21.91
C SER A 12 -12.09 36.97 21.18
N PHE A 13 -11.79 36.90 19.89
CA PHE A 13 -11.80 35.64 19.16
C PHE A 13 -10.62 34.78 19.67
N PRO A 14 -10.86 33.52 20.10
CA PRO A 14 -9.77 32.63 20.46
C PRO A 14 -8.92 32.38 19.20
N LYS A 15 -7.61 32.60 19.32
CA LYS A 15 -6.63 32.21 18.30
C LYS A 15 -6.60 30.69 18.25
N THR A 16 -7.40 30.10 17.37
CA THR A 16 -7.28 28.68 17.04
C THR A 16 -5.96 28.50 16.30
N THR A 17 -4.98 27.96 17.00
CA THR A 17 -3.76 27.42 16.40
C THR A 17 -4.18 26.24 15.53
N SER A 18 -4.42 26.50 14.24
CA SER A 18 -4.58 25.44 13.25
C SER A 18 -3.22 24.77 13.10
N ASN A 19 -3.01 23.69 13.87
CA ASN A 19 -2.07 22.65 13.48
C ASN A 19 -2.60 22.05 12.18
N VAL A 20 -2.25 22.68 11.06
CA VAL A 20 -2.40 22.10 9.75
C VAL A 20 -1.33 21.01 9.69
N PHE A 21 -1.69 19.80 10.13
CA PHE A 21 -0.97 18.62 9.66
C PHE A 21 -1.08 18.65 8.14
N PRO A 22 0.04 18.66 7.39
CA PRO A 22 -0.07 18.53 5.94
C PRO A 22 -0.82 17.23 5.68
N LEU A 23 -1.92 17.31 4.94
CA LEU A 23 -2.62 16.16 4.38
C LEU A 23 -1.67 15.52 3.37
N SER A 24 -0.66 14.80 3.85
CA SER A 24 0.25 14.06 2.99
C SER A 24 -0.56 12.93 2.38
N SER A 25 -0.79 13.02 1.07
CA SER A 25 -1.38 11.93 0.30
C SER A 25 -0.52 10.67 0.49
N PRO A 26 -1.12 9.47 0.49
CA PRO A 26 -0.37 8.26 0.75
C PRO A 26 0.66 8.00 -0.34
N GLU A 27 1.91 7.83 0.06
CA GLU A 27 3.03 7.62 -0.87
C GLU A 27 3.20 6.15 -1.28
N ILE A 28 2.62 5.22 -0.51
CA ILE A 28 2.75 3.77 -0.70
C ILE A 28 1.37 3.15 -0.86
N PHE A 29 1.19 2.41 -1.96
CA PHE A 29 -0.05 1.69 -2.23
C PHE A 29 0.15 0.19 -2.04
N ILE A 30 -0.79 -0.49 -1.37
CA ILE A 30 -0.73 -1.94 -1.17
C ILE A 30 -1.85 -2.63 -1.94
N VAL A 31 -1.46 -3.56 -2.81
CA VAL A 31 -2.35 -4.52 -3.46
C VAL A 31 -2.22 -5.86 -2.74
N HIS A 32 -3.32 -6.45 -2.31
CA HIS A 32 -3.30 -7.70 -1.56
C HIS A 32 -4.50 -8.59 -1.88
N GLY A 33 -4.31 -9.88 -1.61
CA GLY A 33 -5.34 -10.89 -1.71
C GLY A 33 -6.15 -11.08 -0.42
N HIS A 34 -6.53 -12.31 -0.12
CA HIS A 34 -7.31 -12.68 1.06
C HIS A 34 -6.48 -13.01 2.30
N ASP A 35 -5.16 -13.01 2.21
CA ASP A 35 -4.27 -13.21 3.36
C ASP A 35 -4.18 -11.94 4.23
N HIS A 36 -5.22 -11.70 5.01
CA HIS A 36 -5.31 -10.56 5.93
C HIS A 36 -4.20 -10.57 6.99
N VAL A 37 -3.72 -11.74 7.39
CA VAL A 37 -2.62 -11.86 8.36
C VAL A 37 -1.33 -11.29 7.77
N ALA A 38 -0.98 -11.67 6.54
CA ALA A 38 0.21 -11.14 5.88
C ALA A 38 0.07 -9.63 5.59
N LEU A 39 -1.14 -9.15 5.27
CA LEU A 39 -1.44 -7.72 5.12
C LEU A 39 -1.19 -6.94 6.42
N GLU A 40 -1.75 -7.40 7.54
CA GLU A 40 -1.58 -6.76 8.85
C GLU A 40 -0.10 -6.72 9.27
N GLN A 41 0.65 -7.79 8.99
CA GLN A 41 2.09 -7.84 9.24
C GLN A 41 2.86 -6.81 8.40
N LEU A 42 2.52 -6.68 7.12
CA LEU A 42 3.14 -5.70 6.22
C LEU A 42 2.81 -4.27 6.67
N GLU A 43 1.54 -3.99 6.95
CA GLU A 43 1.09 -2.69 7.43
C GLU A 43 1.83 -2.28 8.70
N LEU A 44 1.89 -3.19 9.70
CA LEU A 44 2.61 -2.95 10.94
C LEU A 44 4.10 -2.68 10.68
N ALA A 45 4.73 -3.43 9.78
CA ALA A 45 6.13 -3.24 9.46
C ALA A 45 6.40 -1.86 8.82
N LEU A 46 5.56 -1.44 7.86
CA LEU A 46 5.66 -0.12 7.23
C LEU A 46 5.43 1.01 8.25
N ARG A 47 4.44 0.88 9.14
CA ARG A 47 4.22 1.84 10.22
C ARG A 47 5.42 1.91 11.17
N ARG A 48 6.07 0.78 11.48
CA ARG A 48 7.32 0.75 12.26
C ARG A 48 8.49 1.42 11.54
N LEU A 49 8.52 1.40 10.21
CA LEU A 49 9.44 2.18 9.38
C LEU A 49 9.11 3.69 9.38
N GLY A 50 7.93 4.07 9.87
CA GLY A 50 7.44 5.45 9.88
C GLY A 50 6.76 5.85 8.57
N LEU A 51 6.24 4.87 7.84
CA LEU A 51 5.54 5.03 6.57
C LEU A 51 4.06 4.75 6.77
N GLU A 52 3.21 5.49 6.04
CA GLU A 52 1.77 5.34 6.08
C GLU A 52 1.28 4.74 4.75
N PRO A 53 0.97 3.43 4.70
CA PRO A 53 0.47 2.81 3.49
C PRO A 53 -1.02 3.10 3.27
N TYR A 54 -1.43 3.11 2.00
CA TYR A 54 -2.81 3.08 1.60
C TYR A 54 -3.22 1.67 1.19
N ILE A 55 -4.21 1.14 1.90
CA ILE A 55 -4.79 -0.17 1.67
C ILE A 55 -6.26 0.07 1.34
N LEU A 56 -6.70 -0.28 0.13
CA LEU A 56 -8.11 -0.21 -0.17
C LEU A 56 -8.81 -1.46 0.36
N GLN A 57 -9.71 -1.28 1.31
CA GLN A 57 -10.59 -2.37 1.75
C GLN A 57 -11.76 -2.50 0.77
N ASN A 58 -11.96 -3.72 0.26
CA ASN A 58 -13.03 -4.02 -0.68
C ASN A 58 -14.39 -4.03 0.07
N THR A 59 -15.01 -2.86 0.22
CA THR A 59 -16.31 -2.75 0.90
C THR A 59 -17.40 -3.26 -0.03
N SER A 60 -17.74 -4.53 0.13
CA SER A 60 -18.85 -5.20 -0.56
C SER A 60 -20.16 -4.47 -0.27
N GLY A 61 -20.60 -3.59 -1.17
CA GLY A 61 -21.87 -2.89 -0.99
C GLY A 61 -22.08 -1.72 -1.93
N ASN A 62 -21.24 -0.68 -1.84
CA ASN A 62 -21.37 0.58 -2.59
C ASN A 62 -20.02 1.32 -2.74
N GLY A 63 -18.89 0.65 -2.45
CA GLY A 63 -17.55 1.23 -2.49
C GLY A 63 -16.89 1.07 -3.85
N LEU A 64 -15.93 1.95 -4.15
CA LEU A 64 -15.03 1.77 -5.29
C LEU A 64 -14.28 0.45 -5.14
N THR A 65 -14.16 -0.28 -6.23
CA THR A 65 -13.22 -1.41 -6.34
C THR A 65 -11.77 -0.91 -6.24
N LEU A 66 -10.85 -1.80 -5.88
CA LEU A 66 -9.41 -1.50 -5.84
C LEU A 66 -8.91 -0.96 -7.19
N ILE A 67 -9.49 -1.43 -8.30
CA ILE A 67 -9.22 -0.92 -9.64
C ILE A 67 -9.65 0.54 -9.81
N GLU A 68 -10.88 0.90 -9.42
CA GLU A 68 -11.40 2.26 -9.61
C GLU A 68 -10.70 3.26 -8.68
N ALA A 69 -10.33 2.84 -7.47
CA ALA A 69 -9.55 3.67 -6.56
C ALA A 69 -8.12 3.87 -7.08
N LEU A 70 -7.47 2.82 -7.59
CA LEU A 70 -6.19 2.93 -8.29
C LEU A 70 -6.33 3.89 -9.48
N GLU A 71 -7.31 3.69 -10.36
CA GLU A 71 -7.55 4.55 -11.52
C GLU A 71 -7.73 6.01 -11.10
N ARG A 72 -8.49 6.30 -10.04
CA ARG A 72 -8.64 7.66 -9.53
C ARG A 72 -7.30 8.23 -9.10
N GLU A 73 -6.55 7.55 -8.22
CA GLU A 73 -5.26 8.06 -7.74
C GLU A 73 -4.23 8.22 -8.86
N ILE A 74 -4.28 7.34 -9.88
CA ILE A 74 -3.39 7.37 -11.05
C ILE A 74 -3.77 8.51 -12.02
N CYS A 75 -5.06 8.71 -12.27
CA CYS A 75 -5.57 9.68 -13.24
C CYS A 75 -5.68 11.10 -12.68
N THR A 76 -5.52 11.28 -11.37
CA THR A 76 -5.55 12.61 -10.76
C THR A 76 -4.19 13.32 -10.96
N PRO A 77 -4.14 14.57 -11.45
CA PRO A 77 -2.87 15.29 -11.70
C PRO A 77 -1.98 15.48 -10.47
N THR A 78 -2.54 15.34 -9.28
CA THR A 78 -1.84 15.33 -7.99
C THR A 78 -1.33 13.92 -7.71
N ARG A 79 -0.35 13.44 -8.49
CA ARG A 79 0.20 12.08 -8.37
C ARG A 79 0.74 11.86 -6.95
N SER A 80 -0.07 11.22 -6.12
CA SER A 80 0.17 10.96 -4.69
C SER A 80 1.03 9.72 -4.47
N ILE A 81 0.89 8.72 -5.35
CA ILE A 81 1.56 7.42 -5.23
C ILE A 81 3.00 7.51 -5.73
N LYS A 82 3.96 7.19 -4.87
CA LYS A 82 5.40 7.09 -5.20
C LYS A 82 5.86 5.65 -5.33
N PHE A 83 5.22 4.73 -4.60
CA PHE A 83 5.64 3.33 -4.54
C PHE A 83 4.45 2.38 -4.43
N GLY A 84 4.62 1.19 -4.99
CA GLY A 84 3.65 0.11 -4.94
C GLY A 84 4.21 -1.11 -4.22
N ILE A 85 3.41 -1.75 -3.39
CA ILE A 85 3.73 -3.04 -2.78
C ILE A 85 2.62 -4.02 -3.13
N VAL A 86 2.99 -5.15 -3.72
CA VAL A 86 2.06 -6.22 -4.08
C VAL A 86 2.32 -7.41 -3.18
N LEU A 87 1.28 -7.86 -2.48
CA LEU A 87 1.33 -9.04 -1.63
C LEU A 87 0.75 -10.24 -2.40
N LEU A 88 1.62 -11.07 -2.95
CA LEU A 88 1.26 -12.31 -3.64
C LEU A 88 1.22 -13.47 -2.66
N THR A 89 0.02 -13.90 -2.31
CA THR A 89 -0.25 -15.03 -1.42
C THR A 89 -0.94 -16.18 -2.15
N PRO A 90 -0.81 -17.43 -1.69
CA PRO A 90 -1.41 -18.61 -2.31
C PRO A 90 -2.92 -18.70 -2.04
N ASP A 91 -3.69 -17.71 -2.50
CA ASP A 91 -5.13 -17.58 -2.22
C ASP A 91 -6.00 -18.56 -3.00
N ASP A 92 -5.59 -18.84 -4.24
CA ASP A 92 -6.34 -19.68 -5.17
C ASP A 92 -5.48 -20.88 -5.62
N MET A 93 -6.14 -21.89 -6.21
CA MET A 93 -5.46 -22.99 -6.90
C MET A 93 -5.76 -22.93 -8.41
N GLY A 94 -4.79 -23.26 -9.26
CA GLY A 94 -4.95 -23.29 -10.72
C GLY A 94 -4.11 -24.37 -11.40
N TYR A 95 -4.50 -24.73 -12.62
CA TYR A 95 -3.79 -25.66 -13.50
C TYR A 95 -4.20 -25.39 -14.96
N ALA A 96 -3.36 -25.80 -15.92
CA ALA A 96 -3.67 -25.64 -17.33
C ALA A 96 -4.78 -26.63 -17.76
N LYS A 97 -5.58 -26.26 -18.76
CA LYS A 97 -6.65 -27.15 -19.29
C LYS A 97 -6.11 -28.48 -19.84
N SER A 98 -4.86 -28.48 -20.32
CA SER A 98 -4.16 -29.68 -20.78
C SER A 98 -3.69 -30.59 -19.64
N GLU A 99 -3.77 -30.14 -18.39
CA GLU A 99 -3.33 -30.87 -17.20
C GLU A 99 -4.52 -31.41 -16.40
N SER A 100 -4.24 -32.37 -15.52
CA SER A 100 -5.20 -32.93 -14.57
C SER A 100 -5.36 -32.02 -13.35
N LYS A 101 -6.50 -32.12 -12.65
CA LYS A 101 -6.74 -31.47 -11.35
C LYS A 101 -5.66 -31.81 -10.31
N THR A 102 -4.99 -32.96 -10.43
CA THR A 102 -3.87 -33.35 -9.57
C THR A 102 -2.62 -32.48 -9.75
N ALA A 103 -2.52 -31.72 -10.85
CA ALA A 103 -1.46 -30.77 -11.12
C ALA A 103 -1.75 -29.36 -10.57
N ALA A 104 -2.87 -29.18 -9.84
CA ALA A 104 -3.23 -27.89 -9.27
C ALA A 104 -2.10 -27.33 -8.39
N LYS A 105 -1.70 -26.10 -8.67
CA LYS A 105 -0.68 -25.36 -7.94
C LYS A 105 -1.28 -24.14 -7.23
N PRO A 106 -0.71 -23.72 -6.09
CA PRO A 106 -1.08 -22.47 -5.48
C PRO A 106 -0.74 -21.29 -6.40
N ARG A 107 -1.65 -20.33 -6.48
CA ARG A 107 -1.50 -19.11 -7.27
C ARG A 107 -2.12 -17.90 -6.55
N ALA A 108 -1.67 -16.72 -6.92
CA ALA A 108 -2.26 -15.49 -6.43
C ALA A 108 -3.65 -15.31 -7.04
N ARG A 109 -4.50 -14.58 -6.30
CA ARG A 109 -5.83 -14.22 -6.76
C ARG A 109 -5.74 -13.42 -8.06
N GLN A 110 -6.61 -13.71 -9.01
CA GLN A 110 -6.52 -13.11 -10.36
C GLN A 110 -6.65 -11.58 -10.35
N ASN A 111 -7.49 -11.03 -9.47
CA ASN A 111 -7.63 -9.58 -9.31
C ASN A 111 -6.31 -8.92 -8.88
N VAL A 112 -5.58 -9.56 -7.96
CA VAL A 112 -4.26 -9.09 -7.50
C VAL A 112 -3.26 -9.05 -8.66
N ILE A 113 -3.31 -10.04 -9.57
CA ILE A 113 -2.46 -10.05 -10.77
C ILE A 113 -2.80 -8.89 -11.71
N LEU A 114 -4.09 -8.61 -11.92
CA LEU A 114 -4.55 -7.49 -12.75
C LEU A 114 -4.11 -6.14 -12.14
N GLU A 115 -4.37 -5.94 -10.86
CA GLU A 115 -4.04 -4.71 -10.11
C GLU A 115 -2.53 -4.49 -10.04
N MET A 116 -1.74 -5.56 -9.87
CA MET A 116 -0.27 -5.49 -10.00
C MET A 116 0.14 -4.96 -11.38
N GLY A 117 -0.44 -5.48 -12.46
CA GLY A 117 -0.17 -5.00 -13.81
C GLY A 117 -0.45 -3.51 -13.97
N MET A 118 -1.58 -3.04 -13.43
CA MET A 118 -1.93 -1.62 -13.43
C MET A 118 -0.99 -0.78 -12.58
N LEU A 119 -0.61 -1.26 -11.40
CA LEU A 119 0.33 -0.56 -10.52
C LEU A 119 1.71 -0.40 -11.18
N ILE A 120 2.20 -1.44 -11.88
CA ILE A 120 3.44 -1.38 -12.66
C ILE A 120 3.30 -0.38 -13.81
N SER A 121 2.17 -0.37 -14.51
CA SER A 121 1.91 0.54 -15.64
C SER A 121 1.81 2.00 -15.19
N ALA A 122 1.21 2.23 -14.03
CA ALA A 122 0.99 3.57 -13.50
C ALA A 122 2.23 4.12 -12.78
N LEU A 123 3.06 3.23 -12.25
CA LEU A 123 4.36 3.55 -11.72
C LEU A 123 5.43 3.13 -12.74
N SER A 124 6.51 2.56 -12.25
CA SER A 124 7.54 1.92 -13.04
C SER A 124 7.95 0.64 -12.33
N ARG A 125 8.59 -0.28 -13.05
CA ARG A 125 9.05 -1.54 -12.47
C ARG A 125 9.95 -1.34 -11.25
N GLN A 126 10.76 -0.28 -11.22
CA GLN A 126 11.63 0.03 -10.07
C GLN A 126 10.88 0.56 -8.84
N ASN A 127 9.67 1.08 -9.01
CA ASN A 127 8.85 1.65 -7.93
C ASN A 127 7.77 0.67 -7.45
N VAL A 128 7.96 -0.63 -7.70
CA VAL A 128 7.05 -1.69 -7.26
C VAL A 128 7.86 -2.81 -6.62
N ALA A 129 7.51 -3.18 -5.39
CA ALA A 129 8.03 -4.37 -4.70
C ALA A 129 6.97 -5.46 -4.67
N ILE A 130 7.37 -6.71 -4.94
CA ILE A 130 6.48 -7.86 -4.82
C ILE A 130 6.90 -8.70 -3.62
N LEU A 131 6.05 -8.75 -2.59
CA LEU A 131 6.21 -9.69 -1.48
C LEU A 131 5.49 -10.98 -1.85
N ILE A 132 6.23 -12.09 -1.94
CA ILE A 132 5.68 -13.39 -2.35
C ILE A 132 5.72 -14.38 -1.19
N LYS A 133 4.54 -14.86 -0.79
CA LYS A 133 4.39 -15.85 0.26
C LYS A 133 4.52 -17.25 -0.32
N GLN A 134 5.50 -18.02 0.16
CA GLN A 134 5.70 -19.42 -0.25
C GLN A 134 5.83 -19.55 -1.79
N GLU A 135 5.41 -20.68 -2.35
CA GLU A 135 5.40 -20.92 -3.79
C GLU A 135 4.05 -20.52 -4.37
N VAL A 136 4.09 -19.54 -5.27
CA VAL A 136 2.93 -19.04 -6.02
C VAL A 136 3.33 -19.02 -7.49
N GLU A 137 2.43 -19.48 -8.37
CA GLU A 137 2.66 -19.35 -9.81
C GLU A 137 2.76 -17.87 -10.22
N ILE A 138 3.84 -17.51 -10.93
CA ILE A 138 4.09 -16.14 -11.40
C ILE A 138 4.03 -16.14 -12.94
N PRO A 139 3.28 -15.20 -13.56
CA PRO A 139 3.30 -15.00 -15.01
C PRO A 139 4.73 -14.79 -15.56
N SER A 140 5.05 -15.42 -16.69
CA SER A 140 6.40 -15.42 -17.28
C SER A 140 6.96 -14.01 -17.52
N ASP A 141 6.12 -13.08 -17.97
CA ASP A 141 6.51 -11.71 -18.31
C ASP A 141 6.83 -10.82 -17.10
N LEU A 142 6.53 -11.32 -15.89
CA LEU A 142 6.76 -10.60 -14.63
C LEU A 142 8.07 -10.98 -13.94
N LYS A 143 8.78 -12.01 -14.42
CA LYS A 143 10.05 -12.51 -13.83
C LYS A 143 11.15 -11.45 -13.66
N GLY A 144 11.08 -10.33 -14.37
CA GLY A 144 12.04 -9.22 -14.26
C GLY A 144 11.73 -8.20 -13.16
N LEU A 145 10.74 -8.44 -12.31
CA LEU A 145 10.41 -7.60 -11.16
C LEU A 145 11.22 -8.00 -9.93
N ARG A 146 11.30 -7.11 -8.93
CA ARG A 146 11.97 -7.40 -7.66
C ARG A 146 11.01 -8.12 -6.72
N TYR A 147 11.39 -9.34 -6.32
CA TYR A 147 10.61 -10.22 -5.46
C TYR A 147 11.27 -10.36 -4.10
N ILE A 148 10.50 -10.14 -3.04
CA ILE A 148 10.88 -10.33 -1.65
C ILE A 148 10.12 -11.57 -1.16
N PRO A 149 10.77 -12.75 -1.13
CA PRO A 149 10.10 -13.96 -0.66
C PRO A 149 9.85 -13.89 0.84
N PHE A 150 8.80 -14.51 1.34
CA PHE A 150 8.63 -14.78 2.77
C PHE A 150 7.85 -16.08 2.96
N LYS A 151 8.05 -16.78 4.08
CA LYS A 151 7.38 -18.06 4.33
C LYS A 151 6.24 -17.92 5.31
N ASN A 152 6.53 -17.40 6.50
CA ASN A 152 5.59 -17.35 7.61
C ASN A 152 5.25 -15.92 8.01
N HIS A 153 6.22 -15.01 7.88
CA HIS A 153 6.07 -13.65 8.36
C HIS A 153 6.79 -12.64 7.46
N VAL A 154 6.13 -11.53 7.14
CA VAL A 154 6.68 -10.46 6.27
C VAL A 154 8.02 -9.90 6.78
N LYS A 155 8.17 -9.85 8.12
CA LYS A 155 9.40 -9.43 8.80
C LYS A 155 10.69 -10.14 8.37
N GLU A 156 10.58 -11.35 7.81
CA GLU A 156 11.73 -12.17 7.38
C GLU A 156 12.68 -11.41 6.45
N ASN A 157 12.16 -10.50 5.61
CA ASN A 157 12.96 -9.78 4.62
C ASN A 157 12.66 -8.27 4.58
N ILE A 158 12.47 -7.67 5.75
CA ILE A 158 12.30 -6.20 5.89
C ILE A 158 13.52 -5.39 5.44
N PRO A 159 14.77 -5.81 5.70
CA PRO A 159 15.93 -5.09 5.17
C PRO A 159 15.88 -4.94 3.65
N GLU A 160 15.51 -6.00 2.93
CA GLU A 160 15.37 -5.95 1.48
C GLU A 160 14.26 -4.99 1.03
N LEU A 161 13.10 -5.00 1.71
CA LEU A 161 12.03 -4.02 1.45
C LEU A 161 12.48 -2.58 1.72
N ALA A 162 13.25 -2.36 2.79
CA ALA A 162 13.78 -1.05 3.13
C ALA A 162 14.77 -0.54 2.07
N ASP A 163 15.61 -1.41 1.51
CA ASP A 163 16.53 -1.06 0.43
C ASP A 163 15.75 -0.63 -0.84
N LEU A 164 14.67 -1.33 -1.19
CA LEU A 164 13.81 -0.94 -2.32
C LEU A 164 13.12 0.42 -2.12
N LEU A 165 12.66 0.67 -0.89
CA LEU A 165 12.06 1.94 -0.52
C LEU A 165 13.11 3.06 -0.56
N ALA A 166 14.33 2.81 -0.10
CA ALA A 166 15.43 3.76 -0.19
C ALA A 166 15.79 4.08 -1.65
N ASP A 167 15.88 3.07 -2.52
CA ASP A 167 16.07 3.22 -3.97
C ASP A 167 14.97 4.09 -4.61
N ALA A 168 13.73 4.01 -4.10
CA ALA A 168 12.60 4.82 -4.53
C ALA A 168 12.55 6.24 -3.91
N GLY A 169 13.55 6.61 -3.10
CA GLY A 169 13.69 7.95 -2.53
C GLY A 169 13.04 8.14 -1.15
N PHE A 170 12.68 7.06 -0.46
CA PHE A 170 12.18 7.16 0.92
C PHE A 170 13.35 7.25 1.91
N THR A 171 13.27 8.22 2.83
CA THR A 171 14.27 8.38 3.89
C THR A 171 13.92 7.49 5.08
N LEU A 172 14.67 6.39 5.24
CA LEU A 172 14.45 5.43 6.33
C LEU A 172 15.54 5.51 7.39
N ASP A 173 15.15 5.42 8.66
CA ASP A 173 16.07 5.41 9.80
C ASP A 173 16.51 3.98 10.14
N ALA A 174 17.81 3.75 10.32
CA ALA A 174 18.37 2.43 10.59
C ALA A 174 17.82 1.77 11.87
N LYS A 175 17.50 2.55 12.91
CA LYS A 175 16.89 2.02 14.14
C LYS A 175 15.46 1.57 13.87
N LYS A 176 14.72 2.29 13.01
CA LYS A 176 13.36 1.88 12.59
C LYS A 176 13.38 0.60 11.77
N ILE A 177 14.36 0.43 10.88
CA ILE A 177 14.55 -0.83 10.12
C ILE A 177 14.81 -1.99 11.08
N ALA A 178 15.72 -1.81 12.05
CA ALA A 178 15.99 -2.82 13.07
C ALA A 178 14.77 -3.14 13.95
N HIS A 179 13.91 -2.16 14.21
CA HIS A 179 12.66 -2.35 14.97
C HIS A 179 11.57 -3.06 14.15
N ALA A 180 11.44 -2.74 12.87
CA ALA A 180 10.49 -3.38 11.96
C ALA A 180 10.84 -4.86 11.69
N SER A 181 12.12 -5.22 11.80
CA SER A 181 12.63 -6.58 11.61
C SER A 181 12.46 -7.50 12.85
N ARG A 182 12.01 -6.97 14.00
CA ARG A 182 11.82 -7.73 15.25
C ARG A 182 10.44 -8.36 15.39
#